data_AF-A0A562PKT7-F1
#
_entry.id   AF-A0A562PKT7-F1
#
_cell.length_a   1.000
_cell.length_b   1.000
_cell.length_c   1.000
_cell.angle_alpha   90.00
_cell.angle_beta   90.00
_cell.angle_gamma   90.00
#
_symmetry.space_group_name_H-M   'P 1'
#
loop_
_entity.id
_entity.type
_entity.pdbx_description
1 polymer ?
#
loop_
_entity_poly.entity_id
_entity_poly.type
_entity_poly.pdbx_seq_one_letter_code
_entity_poly.pdbx_strand_id
1 'polypeptide(L)' 'MRQTLIVLGLALLAVGLAWPWLRKLPLGRLPGDIHVVREGFSFHFPIVTCLVISVIVSLVIWFLRR' A
#
# COMPACT_ATOMS: atom_id res chain seq x y z
N MET A 1 -12.03 23.67 1.75
CA MET A 1 -10.62 23.78 1.33
C MET A 1 -9.62 23.80 2.49
N ARG A 2 -9.86 24.54 3.57
CA ARG A 2 -8.94 24.57 4.72
C ARG A 2 -8.90 23.22 5.49
N GLN A 3 -10.05 22.59 5.69
CA GLN A 3 -10.17 21.28 6.36
C GLN A 3 -9.49 20.15 5.56
N THR A 4 -9.64 20.14 4.23
CA THR A 4 -9.01 19.15 3.35
C THR A 4 -7.49 19.23 3.40
N LEU A 5 -6.91 20.44 3.50
CA LEU A 5 -5.47 20.62 3.66
C LEU A 5 -4.97 20.10 5.01
N ILE A 6 -5.72 20.32 6.09
CA ILE A 6 -5.37 19.83 7.42
C ILE A 6 -5.42 18.29 7.45
N VAL A 7 -6.47 17.69 6.91
CA VAL A 7 -6.61 16.22 6.83
C VAL A 7 -5.50 15.60 5.97
N LEU A 8 -5.19 16.22 4.83
CA LEU A 8 -4.12 15.75 3.94
C LEU A 8 -2.74 15.84 4.61
N GLY A 9 -2.47 16.92 5.34
CA GLY A 9 -1.23 17.08 6.10
C GLY A 9 -1.07 16.03 7.20
N LEU A 10 -2.14 15.75 7.94
CA LEU A 10 -2.19 14.67 8.94
C LEU A 10 -1.98 13.29 8.31
N ALA A 11 -2.59 13.03 7.16
CA ALA A 11 -2.41 11.78 6.43
C ALA A 11 -0.94 11.61 5.97
N LEU A 12 -0.32 12.66 5.44
CA LEU A 12 1.09 12.64 5.04
C LEU A 12 2.03 12.41 6.23
N LEU A 13 1.76 13.04 7.38
CA LEU A 13 2.51 12.79 8.62
C LEU A 13 2.38 11.34 9.08
N ALA A 14 1.17 10.78 9.08
CA ALA A 14 0.94 9.39 9.43
C ALA A 14 1.68 8.42 8.49
N VAL A 15 1.67 8.68 7.18
CA VAL A 15 2.43 7.91 6.19
C VAL A 15 3.94 8.02 6.42
N GLY A 16 4.44 9.23 6.69
CA GLY A 16 5.85 9.47 6.98
C GLY A 16 6.33 8.74 8.25
N LEU A 17 5.53 8.75 9.31
CA LEU A 17 5.80 8.00 10.55
C LEU A 17 5.72 6.49 10.33
N ALA A 18 4.80 6.03 9.49
CA ALA A 18 4.66 4.62 9.14
C ALA A 18 5.74 4.11 8.16
N TRP A 19 6.46 5.01 7.49
CA TRP A 19 7.42 4.70 6.42
C TRP A 19 8.50 3.65 6.78
N PRO A 20 9.09 3.64 7.99
CA PRO A 20 10.08 2.62 8.37
C PRO A 20 9.48 1.21 8.44
N TRP A 21 8.21 1.08 8.82
CA TRP A 21 7.49 -0.20 8.80
C TRP A 21 6.98 -0.52 7.39
N LEU A 22 6.53 0.47 6.64
CA LEU A 22 6.09 0.34 5.25
C LEU A 22 7.20 -0.16 4.32
N ARG A 23 8.45 0.30 4.55
CA ARG A 23 9.64 -0.19 3.82
C ARG A 23 10.05 -1.61 4.17
N LYS A 24 9.67 -2.10 5.35
CA LYS A 24 9.94 -3.48 5.79
C LYS A 24 8.89 -4.46 5.29
N LEU A 25 7.71 -3.97 4.89
CA LEU A 25 6.73 -4.80 4.22
C LEU A 25 7.30 -5.24 2.85
N PRO A 26 7.25 -6.54 2.52
CA PRO A 26 7.66 -7.06 1.22
C PRO A 26 6.60 -6.70 0.14
N LEU A 27 6.29 -5.41 -0.01
CA LEU A 27 5.39 -4.90 -1.05
C LEU A 27 6.01 -5.24 -2.41
N GLY A 28 5.35 -6.12 -3.16
CA GLY A 28 5.84 -6.65 -4.41
C GLY A 28 6.85 -7.80 -4.27
N ARG A 29 6.98 -8.43 -3.11
CA ARG A 29 7.72 -9.70 -2.89
C ARG A 29 6.93 -10.67 -2.00
N LEU A 30 5.61 -10.48 -1.91
CA LEU A 30 4.76 -11.37 -1.13
C LEU A 30 4.66 -12.72 -1.85
N PRO A 31 4.63 -13.85 -1.11
CA PRO A 31 4.41 -15.16 -1.72
C PRO A 31 3.07 -15.13 -2.48
N GLY A 32 3.14 -15.27 -3.81
CA GLY A 32 2.01 -15.13 -4.73
C GLY A 32 2.06 -13.90 -5.64
N ASP A 33 2.97 -12.95 -5.42
CA ASP A 33 3.33 -11.95 -6.44
C ASP A 33 4.06 -12.66 -7.59
N ILE A 34 3.65 -12.39 -8.83
CA ILE A 34 4.18 -13.07 -10.01
C ILE A 34 5.50 -12.38 -10.41
N HIS A 35 6.61 -13.07 -10.19
CA HIS A 35 7.93 -12.67 -10.66
C HIS A 35 8.36 -13.59 -11.80
N VAL A 36 8.32 -13.08 -13.03
CA VAL A 36 8.86 -13.78 -14.19
C VAL A 36 10.21 -13.15 -14.52
N VAL A 37 11.29 -13.84 -14.17
CA VAL A 37 12.67 -13.45 -14.53
C VAL A 37 13.16 -14.39 -15.62
N ARG A 38 13.50 -13.82 -16.78
CA ARG A 38 14.10 -14.49 -17.94
C ARG A 38 15.35 -13.71 -18.34
N GLU A 39 16.27 -14.34 -19.07
CA GLU A 39 17.46 -13.66 -19.60
C GLU A 39 17.03 -12.46 -20.49
N GLY A 40 17.25 -11.25 -19.99
CA GLY A 40 16.85 -9.99 -20.65
C GLY A 40 15.43 -9.48 -20.36
N PHE A 41 14.59 -10.19 -19.59
CA PHE A 41 13.22 -9.77 -19.28
C PHE A 41 12.84 -10.03 -17.83
N SER A 42 12.48 -8.97 -17.09
CA SER A 42 11.95 -9.06 -15.73
C SER A 42 10.54 -8.48 -15.68
N PHE A 43 9.54 -9.32 -15.45
CA PHE A 43 8.15 -8.90 -15.24
C PHE A 43 7.74 -9.15 -13.78
N HIS A 44 7.26 -8.10 -13.14
CA HIS A 44 6.80 -8.12 -11.75
C HIS A 44 5.33 -7.73 -11.72
N PHE A 45 4.47 -8.63 -11.26
CA PHE A 45 3.04 -8.38 -11.15
C PHE A 45 2.56 -8.64 -9.72
N PRO A 46 2.39 -7.58 -8.92
CA PRO A 46 2.18 -7.70 -7.48
C PRO A 46 0.69 -7.88 -7.13
N ILE A 47 0.09 -9.01 -7.53
CA ILE A 47 -1.35 -9.31 -7.35
C ILE A 47 -1.73 -9.30 -5.87
N VAL A 48 -0.95 -10.02 -5.05
CA VAL A 48 -1.26 -10.22 -3.63
C VAL A 48 -1.09 -8.91 -2.88
N THR A 49 -0.06 -8.15 -3.22
CA THR A 49 0.14 -6.79 -2.69
C THR A 49 -1.08 -5.90 -2.96
N CYS A 50 -1.58 -5.86 -4.20
CA CYS A 50 -2.76 -5.06 -4.56
C CYS A 50 -4.02 -5.53 -3.82
N LEU A 51 -4.21 -6.84 -3.67
CA LEU A 51 -5.33 -7.41 -2.92
C LEU A 51 -5.32 -6.97 -1.45
N VAL A 52 -4.16 -7.09 -0.79
CA VAL A 52 -3.99 -6.71 0.62
C VAL A 52 -4.28 -5.22 0.81
N ILE A 53 -3.74 -4.36 -0.05
CA ILE A 53 -4.01 -2.91 0.00
C ILE A 53 -5.51 -2.65 -0.15
N SER A 54 -6.18 -3.31 -1.09
CA SER A 54 -7.61 -3.15 -1.30
C SER A 54 -8.42 -3.54 -0.06
N VAL A 55 -8.12 -4.69 0.55
CA VAL A 55 -8.81 -5.14 1.79
C VAL A 55 -8.59 -4.16 2.94
N ILE A 56 -7.37 -3.66 3.14
CA ILE A 56 -7.07 -2.69 4.20
C ILE A 56 -7.86 -1.40 3.99
N VAL A 57 -7.84 -0.83 2.77
CA VAL A 57 -8.59 0.38 2.45
C VAL A 57 -10.09 0.16 2.64
N SER A 58 -10.62 -0.97 2.19
CA SER A 58 -12.02 -1.34 2.40
C SER A 58 -12.38 -1.43 3.89
N LEU A 59 -11.54 -2.05 4.73
CA LEU A 59 -11.76 -2.14 6.18
C LEU A 59 -11.72 -0.77 6.85
N VAL A 60 -10.78 0.10 6.47
CA VAL A 60 -10.68 1.47 7.01
C VAL A 60 -11.92 2.28 6.64
N ILE A 61 -12.36 2.23 5.38
CA ILE A 61 -13.57 2.93 4.94
C ILE A 61 -14.81 2.36 5.64
N TRP A 62 -14.89 1.03 5.78
CA TRP A 62 -15.98 0.38 6.50
C TRP A 62 -16.05 0.83 7.96
N PHE A 63 -14.91 0.91 8.65
CA PHE A 63 -14.82 1.37 10.04
C PHE A 63 -15.17 2.85 10.19
N LEU A 64 -14.75 3.71 9.24
CA LEU A 64 -15.08 5.15 9.26
C LEU A 64 -16.53 5.46 8.86
N ARG A 65 -17.20 4.54 8.14
CA ARG A 65 -18.62 4.68 7.76
C ARG A 65 -19.59 4.15 8.80
N ARG A 66 -19.11 3.38 9.78
CA ARG A 66 -19.88 2.94 10.94
C ARG A 66 -19.74 3.94 12.08
#